data_AF-A0A0G4GRZ7-F1
#
_entry.id   AF-A0A0G4GRZ7-F1
#
_cell.length_a   1.000
_cell.length_b   1.000
_cell.length_c   1.000
_cell.angle_alpha   90.00
_cell.angle_beta   90.00
_cell.angle_gamma   90.00
#
_symmetry.space_group_name_H-M   'P 1'
#
loop_
_entity.id
_entity.type
_entity.pdbx_description
1 polymer ?
#
loop_
_entity_poly.entity_id
_entity_poly.type
_entity_poly.pdbx_seq_one_letter_code
_entity_poly.pdbx_strand_id
1 'polypeptide(L)'
;MSLPNRERTANLLTLNTAIAKWPELDGPPLPTRPLLKDDWTVYVQLRAKGGQRMDVDNYKEYVKAVGVMRSLREFWPLYEMVPMPSQMDRKKVCLSDGSKEEVEGVMIFKDRIEPKWEHPANKGGGSIRFAFQYRKLASLDLGSKVTTGGMGIVDEYWMSLVCAAIGNTLQNYDIIAGVKLVRKDREMRIELWFTKADKGDVAALKAEAIKAMCTAMDGKLYEFVGTTQTTPHERFLNGSLSKI
;
A
#
# COMPACT_ATOMS: atom_id res chain seq x y z
N MET A 1 9.25 -5.13 -20.55
CA MET A 1 9.86 -3.95 -21.19
C MET A 1 10.36 -3.06 -20.06
N SER A 2 11.67 -3.04 -19.84
CA SER A 2 12.34 -2.32 -18.74
C SER A 2 12.19 -0.80 -18.90
N LEU A 3 11.88 -0.08 -17.82
CA LEU A 3 11.86 1.38 -17.81
C LEU A 3 13.23 1.95 -18.23
N PRO A 4 13.27 3.05 -19.00
CA PRO A 4 14.51 3.66 -19.48
C PRO A 4 15.34 4.25 -18.33
N ASN A 5 16.66 4.16 -18.48
CA ASN A 5 17.68 4.43 -17.46
C ASN A 5 17.63 5.87 -16.86
N ARG A 6 17.01 6.83 -17.56
CA ARG A 6 16.95 8.25 -17.15
C ARG A 6 15.94 8.55 -16.04
N GLU A 7 14.81 7.86 -15.98
CA GLU A 7 13.81 8.05 -14.92
C GLU A 7 14.27 7.47 -13.58
N ARG A 8 15.08 6.38 -13.62
CA ARG A 8 15.73 5.81 -12.44
C ARG A 8 16.68 6.80 -11.77
N THR A 9 17.44 7.58 -12.55
CA THR A 9 18.41 8.55 -12.03
C THR A 9 17.79 9.79 -11.38
N ALA A 10 16.62 10.25 -11.85
CA ALA A 10 15.97 11.44 -11.29
C ALA A 10 15.41 11.17 -9.89
N ASN A 11 14.75 10.02 -9.67
CA ASN A 11 14.23 9.65 -8.35
C ASN A 11 15.35 9.33 -7.34
N LEU A 12 16.49 8.81 -7.81
CA LEU A 12 17.68 8.60 -6.98
C LEU A 12 18.29 9.92 -6.48
N LEU A 13 18.23 11.01 -7.26
CA LEU A 13 18.82 12.30 -6.88
C LEU A 13 18.05 12.96 -5.72
N THR A 14 16.72 12.91 -5.77
CA THR A 14 15.83 13.43 -4.71
C THR A 14 15.92 12.58 -3.44
N LEU A 15 16.00 11.24 -3.58
CA LEU A 15 16.24 10.33 -2.46
C LEU A 15 17.61 10.55 -1.80
N ASN A 16 18.68 10.71 -2.58
CA ASN A 16 20.01 10.99 -2.05
C ASN A 16 20.06 12.31 -1.26
N THR A 17 19.31 13.31 -1.70
CA THR A 17 19.24 14.62 -1.02
C THR A 17 18.47 14.53 0.30
N ALA A 18 17.40 13.73 0.36
CA ALA A 18 16.67 13.46 1.60
C ALA A 18 17.49 12.59 2.57
N ILE A 19 18.20 11.58 2.06
CA ILE A 19 19.09 10.70 2.85
C ILE A 19 20.25 11.49 3.47
N ALA A 20 20.82 12.46 2.76
CA ALA A 20 21.89 13.31 3.27
C ALA A 20 21.46 14.24 4.42
N LYS A 21 20.15 14.44 4.62
CA LYS A 21 19.59 15.32 5.66
C LYS A 21 19.10 14.56 6.90
N TRP A 22 19.23 13.23 6.93
CA TRP A 22 18.86 12.45 8.10
C TRP A 22 19.89 12.69 9.22
N PRO A 23 19.49 13.12 10.43
CA PRO A 23 20.43 13.37 11.51
C PRO A 23 21.19 12.09 11.82
N GLU A 24 22.53 12.16 11.83
CA GLU A 24 23.35 11.11 12.40
C GLU A 24 22.96 11.00 13.88
N LEU A 25 22.34 9.88 14.25
CA LEU A 25 22.07 9.58 15.65
C LEU A 25 23.40 9.20 16.29
N ASP A 26 23.77 9.88 17.38
CA ASP A 26 24.95 9.59 18.21
C ASP A 26 24.82 8.22 18.92
N GLY A 27 24.85 7.14 18.13
CA GLY A 27 24.77 5.77 18.58
C GLY A 27 25.84 4.90 17.92
N PRO A 28 26.09 3.68 18.45
CA PRO A 28 26.99 2.74 17.81
C PRO A 28 26.56 2.52 16.35
N PRO A 29 27.52 2.31 15.42
CA PRO A 29 27.19 2.18 14.00
C PRO A 29 26.17 1.05 13.82
N LEU A 30 24.97 1.43 13.36
CA LEU A 30 23.93 0.47 13.02
C LEU A 30 24.50 -0.52 11.99
N PRO A 31 24.11 -1.81 12.01
CA PRO A 31 24.47 -2.76 10.95
C PRO A 31 24.18 -2.12 9.59
N THR A 32 25.09 -2.32 8.64
CA THR A 32 25.33 -1.46 7.47
C THR A 32 24.14 -1.24 6.52
N ARG A 33 23.01 -1.94 6.70
CA ARG A 33 21.61 -1.58 6.40
C ARG A 33 20.74 -2.77 6.84
N PRO A 34 19.68 -2.61 7.65
CA PRO A 34 18.71 -3.69 7.80
C PRO A 34 17.96 -3.86 6.46
N LEU A 35 18.35 -4.87 5.70
CA LEU A 35 17.74 -5.23 4.42
C LEU A 35 16.35 -5.83 4.66
N LEU A 36 15.43 -5.57 3.73
CA LEU A 36 14.16 -6.28 3.65
C LEU A 36 14.41 -7.67 3.06
N LYS A 37 13.55 -8.65 3.39
CA LYS A 37 13.64 -10.02 2.82
C LYS A 37 13.46 -10.00 1.29
N ASP A 38 12.48 -9.23 0.82
CA ASP A 38 12.21 -8.99 -0.59
C ASP A 38 12.40 -7.50 -0.90
N ASP A 39 12.78 -7.18 -2.13
CA ASP A 39 12.68 -5.82 -2.67
C ASP A 39 11.20 -5.47 -2.89
N TRP A 40 10.82 -4.21 -2.70
CA TRP A 40 9.44 -3.73 -2.89
C TRP A 40 9.41 -2.48 -3.76
N THR A 41 8.39 -2.35 -4.60
CA THR A 41 8.12 -1.14 -5.39
C THR A 41 6.89 -0.41 -4.86
N VAL A 42 7.04 0.89 -4.62
CA VAL A 42 5.95 1.80 -4.30
C VAL A 42 5.36 2.34 -5.60
N TYR A 43 4.05 2.26 -5.76
CA TYR A 43 3.30 2.83 -6.86
C TYR A 43 2.22 3.79 -6.33
N VAL A 44 1.86 4.76 -7.16
CA VAL A 44 0.69 5.62 -6.96
C VAL A 44 -0.30 5.43 -8.10
N GLN A 45 -1.58 5.41 -7.76
CA GLN A 45 -2.70 5.50 -8.69
C GLN A 45 -3.21 6.94 -8.67
N LEU A 46 -3.06 7.65 -9.78
CA LEU A 46 -3.50 9.02 -9.95
C LEU A 46 -5.03 9.08 -10.07
N ARG A 47 -5.63 10.14 -9.52
CA ARG A 47 -7.05 10.41 -9.68
C ARG A 47 -7.32 10.81 -11.13
N ALA A 48 -8.28 10.15 -11.77
CA ALA A 48 -8.65 10.50 -13.13
C ALA A 48 -9.27 11.91 -13.21
N LYS A 49 -8.82 12.69 -14.19
CA LYS A 49 -9.35 14.03 -14.48
C LYS A 49 -10.52 13.89 -15.45
N GLY A 50 -11.59 14.67 -15.24
CA GLY A 50 -12.71 14.76 -16.20
C GLY A 50 -13.63 13.53 -16.28
N GLY A 51 -13.66 12.66 -15.26
CA GLY A 51 -14.60 11.54 -15.19
C GLY A 51 -14.26 10.33 -16.08
N GLN A 52 -13.11 10.35 -16.76
CA GLN A 52 -12.57 9.17 -17.42
C GLN A 52 -12.28 8.08 -16.38
N ARG A 53 -12.56 6.83 -16.72
CA ARG A 53 -12.23 5.68 -15.88
C ARG A 53 -10.93 5.06 -16.35
N MET A 54 -10.14 4.61 -15.39
CA MET A 54 -8.99 3.76 -15.66
C MET A 54 -9.48 2.42 -16.23
N ASP A 55 -8.89 1.99 -17.32
CA ASP A 55 -9.07 0.68 -17.95
C ASP A 55 -7.70 0.03 -18.22
N VAL A 56 -7.69 -1.07 -18.96
CA VAL A 56 -6.47 -1.84 -19.26
C VAL A 56 -5.55 -1.07 -20.20
N ASP A 57 -6.12 -0.32 -21.15
CA ASP A 57 -5.39 0.36 -22.22
C ASP A 57 -4.68 1.62 -21.69
N ASN A 58 -5.33 2.33 -20.75
CA ASN A 58 -4.78 3.55 -20.14
C ASN A 58 -4.17 3.33 -18.74
N TYR A 59 -4.08 2.08 -18.26
CA TYR A 59 -3.60 1.76 -16.90
C TYR A 59 -2.27 2.45 -16.55
N LYS A 60 -1.31 2.47 -17.48
CA LYS A 60 0.02 3.06 -17.28
C LYS A 60 0.00 4.58 -17.18
N GLU A 61 -1.07 5.24 -17.63
CA GLU A 61 -1.25 6.68 -17.47
C GLU A 61 -1.60 7.02 -16.04
N TYR A 62 -2.40 6.17 -15.38
CA TYR A 62 -2.87 6.38 -14.01
C TYR A 62 -2.00 5.71 -12.95
N VAL A 63 -1.30 4.62 -13.25
CA VAL A 63 -0.45 3.93 -12.26
C VAL A 63 1.02 4.19 -12.54
N LYS A 64 1.69 4.90 -11.62
CA LYS A 64 3.10 5.29 -11.73
C LYS A 64 3.93 4.63 -10.63
N ALA A 65 5.07 4.05 -11.00
CA ALA A 65 6.07 3.61 -10.04
C ALA A 65 6.81 4.83 -9.46
N VAL A 66 6.89 4.92 -8.14
CA VAL A 66 7.60 5.99 -7.42
C VAL A 66 9.04 5.59 -7.17
N GLY A 67 9.28 4.36 -6.70
CA GLY A 67 10.62 3.88 -6.40
C GLY A 67 10.64 2.46 -5.86
N VAL A 68 11.84 1.89 -5.80
CA VAL A 68 12.11 0.56 -5.24
C VAL A 68 12.84 0.73 -3.91
N MET A 69 12.44 -0.05 -2.90
CA MET A 69 13.09 -0.14 -1.60
C MET A 69 13.58 -1.56 -1.33
N ARG A 70 14.76 -1.63 -0.72
CA ARG A 70 15.48 -2.86 -0.34
C ARG A 70 15.84 -2.89 1.13
N SER A 71 15.64 -1.77 1.82
CA SER A 71 15.96 -1.61 3.24
C SER A 71 14.96 -0.67 3.90
N LEU A 72 14.88 -0.73 5.23
CA LEU A 72 14.07 0.20 6.01
C LEU A 72 14.50 1.66 5.83
N ARG A 73 15.80 1.90 5.56
CA ARG A 73 16.32 3.25 5.29
C ARG A 73 15.74 3.84 3.99
N GLU A 74 15.48 3.02 2.99
CA GLU A 74 14.86 3.45 1.73
C GLU A 74 13.33 3.53 1.84
N PHE A 75 12.74 2.74 2.74
CA PHE A 75 11.29 2.74 2.97
C PHE A 75 10.78 4.10 3.46
N TRP A 76 11.32 4.64 4.56
CA TRP A 76 10.75 5.84 5.19
C TRP A 76 10.68 7.06 4.25
N PRO A 77 11.74 7.41 3.49
CA PRO A 77 11.66 8.52 2.54
C PRO A 77 10.64 8.28 1.42
N LEU A 78 10.53 7.05 0.89
CA LEU A 78 9.51 6.72 -0.12
C LEU A 78 8.10 6.82 0.45
N TYR A 79 7.91 6.34 1.68
CA TYR A 79 6.62 6.33 2.36
C TYR A 79 6.16 7.75 2.72
N GLU A 80 7.10 8.63 3.10
CA GLU A 80 6.81 10.05 3.33
C GLU A 80 6.41 10.81 2.05
N MET A 81 6.75 10.33 0.85
CA MET A 81 6.32 10.97 -0.39
C MET A 81 4.85 10.69 -0.74
N VAL A 82 4.29 9.57 -0.28
CA VAL A 82 2.92 9.16 -0.60
C VAL A 82 1.93 9.57 0.50
N PRO A 83 0.63 9.76 0.19
CA PRO A 83 -0.36 10.10 1.21
C PRO A 83 -0.72 8.92 2.12
N MET A 84 -0.86 9.20 3.40
CA MET A 84 -1.61 8.35 4.33
C MET A 84 -3.12 8.36 4.00
N PRO A 85 -3.90 7.36 4.43
CA PRO A 85 -5.36 7.34 4.24
C PRO A 85 -6.05 8.67 4.56
N SER A 86 -5.75 9.29 5.70
CA SER A 86 -6.31 10.58 6.13
C SER A 86 -5.86 11.78 5.30
N GLN A 87 -4.77 11.64 4.56
CA GLN A 87 -4.15 12.70 3.77
C GLN A 87 -4.54 12.65 2.29
N MET A 88 -5.23 11.60 1.82
CA MET A 88 -5.52 11.37 0.40
C MET A 88 -6.27 12.52 -0.30
N ASP A 89 -7.03 13.34 0.42
CA ASP A 89 -7.72 14.50 -0.15
C ASP A 89 -6.88 15.78 -0.24
N ARG A 90 -5.76 15.82 0.49
CA ARG A 90 -5.01 17.07 0.73
C ARG A 90 -3.60 17.02 0.18
N LYS A 91 -2.97 15.85 0.22
CA LYS A 91 -1.58 15.67 -0.18
C LYS A 91 -1.51 15.24 -1.63
N LYS A 92 -0.92 16.12 -2.45
CA LYS A 92 -0.54 15.83 -3.84
C LYS A 92 0.86 15.23 -3.86
N VAL A 93 1.09 14.31 -4.79
CA VAL A 93 2.42 13.72 -5.01
C VAL A 93 3.11 14.49 -6.13
N CYS A 94 4.36 14.86 -5.90
CA CYS A 94 5.21 15.42 -6.94
C CYS A 94 5.78 14.28 -7.78
N LEU A 95 5.51 14.27 -9.08
CA LEU A 95 6.10 13.31 -10.01
C LEU A 95 7.46 13.79 -10.50
N SER A 96 8.20 12.91 -11.19
CA SER A 96 9.56 13.19 -11.69
C SER A 96 9.62 14.31 -12.73
N ASP A 97 8.50 14.61 -13.39
CA ASP A 97 8.35 15.74 -14.31
C ASP A 97 8.03 17.07 -13.59
N GLY A 98 7.96 17.06 -12.26
CA GLY A 98 7.63 18.21 -11.43
C GLY A 98 6.13 18.49 -11.28
N SER A 99 5.26 17.73 -11.93
CA SER A 99 3.81 17.86 -11.80
C SER A 99 3.34 17.45 -10.39
N LYS A 100 2.29 18.11 -9.89
CA LYS A 100 1.64 17.78 -8.62
C LYS A 100 0.31 17.12 -8.89
N GLU A 101 0.23 15.83 -8.64
CA GLU A 101 -0.95 15.03 -8.97
C GLU A 101 -1.71 14.58 -7.72
N GLU A 102 -3.03 14.51 -7.86
CA GLU A 102 -3.90 13.93 -6.84
C GLU A 102 -3.85 12.42 -6.94
N VAL A 103 -3.80 11.76 -5.79
CA VAL A 103 -3.67 10.31 -5.70
C VAL A 103 -4.98 9.71 -5.23
N GLU A 104 -5.48 8.74 -5.99
CA GLU A 104 -6.62 7.90 -5.61
C GLU A 104 -6.15 6.67 -4.81
N GLY A 105 -4.92 6.19 -5.05
CA GLY A 105 -4.41 5.01 -4.35
C GLY A 105 -2.89 4.93 -4.22
N VAL A 106 -2.44 4.22 -3.20
CA VAL A 106 -1.03 3.92 -2.93
C VAL A 106 -0.89 2.41 -2.90
N MET A 107 0.16 1.87 -3.53
CA MET A 107 0.37 0.44 -3.67
C MET A 107 1.83 0.13 -3.35
N ILE A 108 2.07 -0.95 -2.62
CA ILE A 108 3.41 -1.43 -2.27
C ILE A 108 3.45 -2.92 -2.60
N PHE A 109 4.14 -3.29 -3.67
CA PHE A 109 4.19 -4.67 -4.18
C PHE A 109 5.63 -5.17 -4.18
N LYS A 110 5.82 -6.49 -4.05
CA LYS A 110 7.15 -7.07 -4.23
C LYS A 110 7.71 -6.64 -5.59
N ASP A 111 9.01 -6.36 -5.65
CA ASP A 111 9.65 -5.87 -6.87
C ASP A 111 9.36 -6.83 -8.04
N ARG A 112 9.19 -6.25 -9.23
CA ARG A 112 8.81 -6.97 -10.46
C ARG A 112 7.43 -7.63 -10.44
N ILE A 113 6.60 -7.39 -9.42
CA ILE A 113 5.16 -7.70 -9.46
C ILE A 113 4.39 -6.40 -9.69
N GLU A 114 3.88 -6.21 -10.91
CA GLU A 114 3.04 -5.05 -11.22
C GLU A 114 1.66 -5.20 -10.55
N PRO A 115 1.06 -4.11 -10.01
CA PRO A 115 -0.21 -4.14 -9.29
C PRO A 115 -1.44 -4.24 -10.21
N LYS A 116 -1.43 -5.22 -11.12
CA LYS A 116 -2.48 -5.51 -12.10
C LYS A 116 -2.85 -7.00 -12.06
N TRP A 117 -4.11 -7.32 -12.32
CA TRP A 117 -4.62 -8.70 -12.20
C TRP A 117 -4.09 -9.61 -13.31
N GLU A 118 -3.69 -9.04 -14.45
CA GLU A 118 -3.08 -9.72 -15.60
C GLU A 118 -1.65 -10.19 -15.32
N HIS A 119 -0.99 -9.62 -14.30
CA HIS A 119 0.39 -9.98 -14.00
C HIS A 119 0.50 -11.49 -13.69
N PRO A 120 1.52 -12.22 -14.20
CA PRO A 120 1.62 -13.67 -14.04
C PRO A 120 1.54 -14.16 -12.58
N ALA A 121 2.08 -13.38 -11.64
CA ALA A 121 2.01 -13.69 -10.21
C ALA A 121 0.60 -13.47 -9.60
N ASN A 122 -0.18 -12.53 -10.16
CA ASN A 122 -1.47 -12.12 -9.60
C ASN A 122 -2.66 -12.87 -10.22
N LYS A 123 -2.56 -13.31 -11.48
CA LYS A 123 -3.70 -13.84 -12.26
C LYS A 123 -4.39 -15.06 -11.65
N GLY A 124 -3.63 -15.93 -10.97
CA GLY A 124 -4.16 -17.11 -10.27
C GLY A 124 -4.37 -16.90 -8.77
N GLY A 125 -4.20 -15.66 -8.29
CA GLY A 125 -4.30 -15.29 -6.88
C GLY A 125 -5.58 -14.52 -6.57
N GLY A 126 -5.50 -13.62 -5.59
CA GLY A 126 -6.62 -12.80 -5.17
C GLY A 126 -6.23 -11.66 -4.25
N SER A 127 -7.24 -11.00 -3.71
CA SER A 127 -7.09 -9.90 -2.75
C SER A 127 -8.00 -10.10 -1.54
N ILE A 128 -7.47 -9.91 -0.35
CA ILE A 128 -8.25 -9.73 0.89
C ILE A 128 -8.51 -8.23 1.04
N ARG A 129 -9.75 -7.81 0.83
CA ARG A 129 -10.20 -6.42 0.97
C ARG A 129 -10.69 -6.16 2.39
N PHE A 130 -10.26 -5.04 2.93
CA PHE A 130 -10.71 -4.41 4.16
C PHE A 130 -11.34 -3.05 3.79
N ALA A 131 -12.64 -2.90 4.03
CA ALA A 131 -13.39 -1.70 3.62
C ALA A 131 -13.90 -0.92 4.83
N PHE A 132 -13.67 0.40 4.80
CA PHE A 132 -13.94 1.33 5.88
C PHE A 132 -14.89 2.42 5.40
N GLN A 133 -16.19 2.27 5.71
CA GLN A 133 -17.21 3.22 5.28
C GLN A 133 -17.07 4.55 6.03
N TYR A 134 -16.97 5.66 5.31
CA TYR A 134 -16.75 6.98 5.91
C TYR A 134 -17.83 7.36 6.93
N ARG A 135 -19.09 7.05 6.62
CA ARG A 135 -20.21 7.30 7.55
C ARG A 135 -20.03 6.55 8.87
N LYS A 136 -19.55 5.30 8.82
CA LYS A 136 -19.31 4.50 10.04
C LYS A 136 -18.12 5.07 10.82
N LEU A 137 -17.03 5.40 10.14
CA LEU A 137 -15.84 5.99 10.77
C LEU A 137 -16.18 7.31 11.49
N ALA A 138 -16.99 8.17 10.87
CA ALA A 138 -17.40 9.44 11.46
C ALA A 138 -18.28 9.27 12.72
N SER A 139 -18.95 8.13 12.87
CA SER A 139 -19.78 7.82 14.03
C SER A 139 -19.05 7.07 15.15
N LEU A 140 -17.76 6.74 14.97
CA LEU A 140 -17.00 6.05 16.01
C LEU A 140 -16.64 7.03 17.13
N ASP A 141 -17.16 6.77 18.33
CA ASP A 141 -16.61 7.32 19.55
C ASP A 141 -15.40 6.46 19.95
N LEU A 142 -14.20 6.91 19.57
CA LEU A 142 -12.95 6.23 19.90
C LEU A 142 -12.40 6.68 21.27
N GLY A 143 -13.14 7.49 22.03
CA GLY A 143 -12.67 8.10 23.26
C GLY A 143 -11.36 8.87 23.09
N SER A 144 -10.61 9.07 24.18
CA SER A 144 -9.32 9.78 24.22
C SER A 144 -8.16 9.09 23.45
N LYS A 145 -8.40 8.01 22.70
CA LYS A 145 -7.34 7.15 22.15
C LYS A 145 -6.79 7.60 20.79
N VAL A 146 -7.48 8.48 20.05
CA VAL A 146 -7.06 8.87 18.70
C VAL A 146 -7.14 10.38 18.55
N THR A 147 -6.00 11.05 18.45
CA THR A 147 -5.89 12.50 18.21
C THR A 147 -6.37 12.94 16.83
N THR A 148 -6.66 12.00 15.92
CA THR A 148 -6.99 12.22 14.50
C THR A 148 -8.39 11.75 14.07
N GLY A 149 -9.28 11.39 15.02
CA GLY A 149 -10.66 10.97 14.75
C GLY A 149 -10.78 9.62 14.02
N GLY A 150 -11.97 9.27 13.53
CA GLY A 150 -12.26 7.96 12.92
C GLY A 150 -11.44 7.61 11.67
N MET A 151 -10.74 8.55 11.04
CA MET A 151 -9.81 8.26 9.94
C MET A 151 -8.41 7.86 10.43
N GLY A 152 -8.02 8.31 11.63
CA GLY A 152 -6.74 7.96 12.25
C GLY A 152 -6.56 6.46 12.44
N ILE A 153 -7.64 5.74 12.77
CA ILE A 153 -7.59 4.27 12.88
C ILE A 153 -7.22 3.60 11.56
N VAL A 154 -7.63 4.18 10.41
CA VAL A 154 -7.30 3.64 9.09
C VAL A 154 -5.84 3.92 8.75
N ASP A 155 -5.29 5.06 9.18
CA ASP A 155 -3.86 5.35 9.08
C ASP A 155 -3.02 4.31 9.84
N GLU A 156 -3.43 3.96 11.06
CA GLU A 156 -2.78 2.93 11.88
C GLU A 156 -2.88 1.55 11.22
N TYR A 157 -4.07 1.16 10.77
CA TYR A 157 -4.26 -0.11 10.06
C TYR A 157 -3.40 -0.21 8.81
N TRP A 158 -3.34 0.85 8.00
CA TRP A 158 -2.50 0.89 6.82
C TRP A 158 -1.02 0.75 7.17
N MET A 159 -0.52 1.54 8.12
CA MET A 159 0.87 1.46 8.56
C MET A 159 1.22 0.08 9.11
N SER A 160 0.40 -0.47 10.02
CA SER A 160 0.63 -1.77 10.63
C SER A 160 0.66 -2.88 9.59
N LEU A 161 -0.26 -2.87 8.61
CA LEU A 161 -0.26 -3.86 7.55
C LEU A 161 0.95 -3.73 6.62
N VAL A 162 1.34 -2.50 6.26
CA VAL A 162 2.55 -2.25 5.45
C VAL A 162 3.79 -2.77 6.17
N CYS A 163 3.98 -2.40 7.44
CA CYS A 163 5.09 -2.87 8.26
C CYS A 163 5.11 -4.40 8.39
N ALA A 164 3.96 -5.02 8.61
CA ALA A 164 3.86 -6.47 8.74
C ALA A 164 4.19 -7.19 7.41
N ALA A 165 3.74 -6.62 6.29
CA ALA A 165 4.08 -7.11 4.96
C ALA A 165 5.58 -6.94 4.70
N ILE A 166 6.13 -5.73 4.66
CA ILE A 166 7.54 -5.54 4.28
C ILE A 166 8.53 -6.15 5.28
N GLY A 167 8.14 -6.22 6.55
CA GLY A 167 8.90 -6.83 7.64
C GLY A 167 8.84 -8.36 7.68
N ASN A 168 8.08 -9.01 6.80
CA ASN A 168 7.96 -10.47 6.75
C ASN A 168 7.52 -11.07 8.11
N THR A 169 6.50 -10.47 8.74
CA THR A 169 5.98 -10.94 10.04
C THR A 169 4.62 -11.64 9.93
N LEU A 170 3.96 -11.57 8.77
CA LEU A 170 2.71 -12.28 8.51
C LEU A 170 2.97 -13.76 8.21
N GLN A 171 2.15 -14.65 8.77
CA GLN A 171 2.15 -16.05 8.37
C GLN A 171 1.81 -16.17 6.88
N ASN A 172 2.40 -17.16 6.20
CA ASN A 172 2.27 -17.36 4.75
C ASN A 172 2.74 -16.13 3.96
N TYR A 173 3.80 -15.45 4.44
CA TYR A 173 4.40 -14.31 3.75
C TYR A 173 4.73 -14.56 2.28
N ASP A 174 5.18 -15.77 1.93
CA ASP A 174 5.68 -16.07 0.59
C ASP A 174 4.58 -15.97 -0.48
N ILE A 175 3.29 -16.10 -0.11
CA ILE A 175 2.17 -15.89 -1.04
C ILE A 175 1.79 -14.42 -1.19
N ILE A 176 2.35 -13.49 -0.41
CA ILE A 176 2.02 -12.06 -0.52
C ILE A 176 2.60 -11.50 -1.82
N ALA A 177 1.76 -10.84 -2.61
CA ALA A 177 2.16 -10.10 -3.80
C ALA A 177 2.34 -8.60 -3.50
N GLY A 178 1.46 -8.04 -2.67
CA GLY A 178 1.46 -6.60 -2.37
C GLY A 178 0.34 -6.15 -1.46
N VAL A 179 0.41 -4.89 -1.05
CA VAL A 179 -0.65 -4.18 -0.33
C VAL A 179 -1.07 -2.96 -1.11
N LYS A 180 -2.36 -2.65 -1.08
CA LYS A 180 -2.98 -1.59 -1.87
C LYS A 180 -3.97 -0.81 -1.04
N LEU A 181 -3.80 0.50 -0.97
CA LEU A 181 -4.72 1.47 -0.40
C LEU A 181 -5.41 2.22 -1.53
N VAL A 182 -6.74 2.30 -1.51
CA VAL A 182 -7.51 3.07 -2.49
C VAL A 182 -8.65 3.80 -1.80
N ARG A 183 -8.76 5.08 -2.12
CA ARG A 183 -9.92 5.90 -1.81
C ARG A 183 -11.04 5.67 -2.82
N LYS A 184 -12.25 5.43 -2.32
CA LYS A 184 -13.50 5.45 -3.10
C LYS A 184 -14.47 6.43 -2.49
N ASP A 185 -15.50 6.83 -3.23
CA ASP A 185 -16.41 7.90 -2.81
C ASP A 185 -17.10 7.67 -1.46
N ARG A 186 -17.35 6.41 -1.10
CA ARG A 186 -18.10 6.04 0.12
C ARG A 186 -17.26 5.33 1.18
N GLU A 187 -16.05 4.92 0.83
CA GLU A 187 -15.21 4.12 1.71
C GLU A 187 -13.73 4.21 1.34
N MET A 188 -12.87 3.99 2.34
CA MET A 188 -11.48 3.65 2.13
C MET A 188 -11.35 2.14 1.97
N ARG A 189 -10.47 1.66 1.08
CA ARG A 189 -10.15 0.24 0.93
C ARG A 189 -8.67 0.01 1.15
N ILE A 190 -8.36 -0.95 2.00
CA ILE A 190 -7.04 -1.58 2.06
C ILE A 190 -7.20 -2.99 1.49
N GLU A 191 -6.28 -3.42 0.65
CA GLU A 191 -6.29 -4.74 0.02
C GLU A 191 -4.92 -5.40 0.20
N LEU A 192 -4.90 -6.62 0.72
CA LEU A 192 -3.72 -7.48 0.74
C LEU A 192 -3.82 -8.48 -0.42
N TRP A 193 -2.96 -8.31 -1.41
CA TRP A 193 -2.90 -9.13 -2.61
C TRP A 193 -2.00 -10.33 -2.37
N PHE A 194 -2.47 -11.50 -2.83
CA PHE A 194 -1.76 -12.76 -2.71
C PHE A 194 -1.73 -13.50 -4.06
N THR A 195 -0.69 -14.30 -4.27
CA THR A 195 -0.52 -15.17 -5.44
C THR A 195 -1.42 -16.40 -5.36
N LYS A 196 -1.31 -17.33 -6.30
CA LYS A 196 -2.02 -18.61 -6.18
C LYS A 196 -1.65 -19.31 -4.87
N ALA A 197 -2.65 -19.67 -4.08
CA ALA A 197 -2.49 -20.26 -2.75
C ALA A 197 -3.74 -21.07 -2.36
N ASP A 198 -3.58 -21.97 -1.38
CA ASP A 198 -4.69 -22.76 -0.87
C ASP A 198 -5.60 -21.93 0.05
N LYS A 199 -6.88 -22.33 0.13
CA LYS A 199 -7.89 -21.61 0.93
C LYS A 199 -7.50 -21.49 2.40
N GLY A 200 -6.84 -22.51 2.95
CA GLY A 200 -6.34 -22.52 4.33
C GLY A 200 -5.27 -21.45 4.54
N ASP A 201 -4.33 -21.34 3.61
CA ASP A 201 -3.25 -20.36 3.71
C ASP A 201 -3.76 -18.92 3.59
N VAL A 202 -4.72 -18.69 2.71
CA VAL A 202 -5.37 -17.39 2.53
C VAL A 202 -6.19 -17.01 3.78
N ALA A 203 -6.85 -17.99 4.41
CA ALA A 203 -7.60 -17.75 5.65
C ALA A 203 -6.67 -17.40 6.82
N ALA A 204 -5.54 -18.12 6.96
CA ALA A 204 -4.52 -17.82 7.96
C ALA A 204 -3.88 -16.44 7.72
N LEU A 205 -3.53 -16.12 6.47
CA LEU A 205 -3.01 -14.80 6.09
C LEU A 205 -3.99 -13.68 6.44
N LYS A 206 -5.29 -13.88 6.17
CA LYS A 206 -6.33 -12.92 6.54
C LYS A 206 -6.41 -12.71 8.05
N ALA A 207 -6.37 -13.78 8.84
CA ALA A 207 -6.42 -13.69 10.29
C ALA A 207 -5.22 -12.93 10.86
N GLU A 208 -4.02 -13.23 10.39
CA GLU A 208 -2.79 -12.52 10.79
C GLU A 208 -2.79 -11.06 10.33
N ALA A 209 -3.30 -10.75 9.14
CA ALA A 209 -3.43 -9.36 8.68
C ALA A 209 -4.38 -8.55 9.59
N ILE A 210 -5.52 -9.13 10.00
CA ILE A 210 -6.44 -8.48 10.94
C ILE A 210 -5.77 -8.27 12.30
N LYS A 211 -5.10 -9.30 12.81
CA LYS A 211 -4.37 -9.24 14.08
C LYS A 211 -3.29 -8.17 14.05
N ALA A 212 -2.48 -8.10 12.98
CA ALA A 212 -1.46 -7.08 12.80
C ALA A 212 -2.05 -5.66 12.81
N MET A 213 -3.16 -5.44 12.09
CA MET A 213 -3.86 -4.15 12.10
C MET A 213 -4.43 -3.80 13.48
N CYS A 214 -4.91 -4.79 14.23
CA CYS A 214 -5.60 -4.57 15.50
C CYS A 214 -4.69 -4.60 16.72
N THR A 215 -3.40 -4.89 16.55
CA THR A 215 -2.44 -4.89 17.66
C THR A 215 -1.88 -3.48 17.81
N ALA A 216 -2.23 -2.80 18.89
CA ALA A 216 -1.68 -1.48 19.18
C ALA A 216 -0.22 -1.59 19.66
N MET A 217 0.44 -0.43 19.76
CA MET A 217 1.83 -0.32 20.23
C MET A 217 2.03 -0.87 21.66
N ASP A 218 0.98 -0.89 22.50
CA ASP A 218 1.01 -1.49 23.84
C ASP A 218 0.79 -3.02 23.84
N GLY A 219 0.73 -3.64 22.66
CA GLY A 219 0.52 -5.07 22.47
C GLY A 219 -0.92 -5.52 22.67
N LYS A 220 -1.86 -4.62 23.00
CA LYS A 220 -3.27 -4.99 23.16
C LYS A 220 -3.95 -5.14 21.81
N LEU A 221 -4.82 -6.15 21.74
CA LEU A 221 -5.66 -6.39 20.59
C LEU A 221 -6.97 -5.62 20.71
N TYR A 222 -7.31 -4.89 19.65
CA TYR A 222 -8.56 -4.15 19.52
C TYR A 222 -9.52 -4.86 18.58
N GLU A 223 -10.80 -4.48 18.63
CA GLU A 223 -11.76 -4.97 17.66
C GLU A 223 -11.46 -4.37 16.28
N PHE A 224 -11.53 -5.20 15.24
CA PHE A 224 -11.38 -4.74 13.88
C PHE A 224 -12.60 -3.91 13.45
N VAL A 225 -12.35 -2.66 13.08
CA VAL A 225 -13.39 -1.78 12.56
C VAL A 225 -13.38 -1.82 11.03
N GLY A 226 -14.34 -2.53 10.43
CA GLY A 226 -14.49 -2.56 8.97
C GLY A 226 -15.22 -3.81 8.49
N THR A 227 -15.33 -3.96 7.18
CA THR A 227 -15.80 -5.21 6.56
C THR A 227 -14.67 -5.87 5.80
N THR A 228 -14.74 -7.21 5.68
CA THR A 228 -13.70 -7.98 5.00
C THR A 228 -14.29 -8.84 3.88
N GLN A 229 -13.59 -8.91 2.74
CA GLN A 229 -14.00 -9.71 1.59
C GLN A 229 -12.78 -10.27 0.87
N THR A 230 -12.73 -11.57 0.64
CA THR A 230 -11.70 -12.18 -0.21
C THR A 230 -12.25 -12.32 -1.64
N THR A 231 -11.51 -11.84 -2.63
CA THR A 231 -11.92 -11.87 -4.05
C THR A 231 -10.82 -12.51 -4.90
N PRO A 232 -11.10 -13.60 -5.64
CA PRO A 232 -10.17 -14.14 -6.63
C PRO A 232 -9.98 -13.19 -7.80
N HIS A 233 -8.75 -13.05 -8.30
CA HIS A 233 -8.47 -12.17 -9.43
C HIS A 233 -9.02 -12.69 -10.77
N GLU A 234 -9.27 -14.00 -10.88
CA GLU A 234 -9.89 -14.62 -12.06
C GLU A 234 -11.25 -14.01 -12.41
N ARG A 235 -11.96 -13.46 -11.42
CA ARG A 235 -13.22 -12.74 -11.64
C ARG A 235 -13.04 -11.51 -12.55
N PHE A 236 -11.88 -10.85 -12.50
CA PHE A 236 -11.59 -9.67 -13.31
C PHE A 236 -11.05 -10.04 -14.70
N LEU A 237 -10.37 -11.19 -14.84
CA LEU A 237 -9.88 -11.70 -16.14
C LEU A 237 -11.04 -12.02 -17.10
N ASN A 238 -12.16 -12.53 -16.59
CA ASN A 238 -13.26 -13.05 -17.40
C ASN A 238 -14.32 -11.99 -17.79
N GLY A 239 -13.97 -10.70 -17.77
CA GLY A 239 -14.85 -9.61 -18.22
C GLY A 239 -16.10 -9.35 -17.36
N SER A 240 -16.25 -10.05 -16.24
CA SER A 240 -17.40 -9.87 -15.34
C SER A 240 -17.12 -8.78 -14.30
N LEU A 241 -16.91 -7.54 -14.80
CA LEU A 241 -17.15 -6.26 -14.12
C LEU A 241 -16.80 -5.09 -15.05
N SER A 242 -17.52 -4.98 -16.17
CA SER A 242 -17.88 -3.65 -16.68
C SER A 242 -18.69 -2.96 -15.57
N LYS A 243 -18.09 -1.96 -14.89
CA LYS A 243 -18.63 -1.09 -13.81
C LYS A 243 -17.86 -1.24 -12.48
N ILE A 244 -16.66 -0.65 -12.41
CA ILE A 244 -16.18 0.03 -11.20
C ILE A 244 -16.27 1.51 -11.49
#